data_AF-A0A0N7MXG6-F1
#
_entry.id   AF-A0A0N7MXG6-F1
#
_cell.length_a   1.000
_cell.length_b   1.000
_cell.length_c   1.000
_cell.angle_alpha   90.00
_cell.angle_beta   90.00
_cell.angle_gamma   90.00
#
_symmetry.space_group_name_H-M   'P 1'
#
loop_
_entity.id
_entity.type
_entity.pdbx_description
1 polymer ?
#
loop_
_entity_poly.entity_id
_entity_poly.type
_entity_poly.pdbx_seq_one_letter_code
_entity_poly.pdbx_strand_id
1 'polypeptide(L)'
;MNRRNFLKILFSALGIFSLSGLWISTRVGDKKRNYQFPDPLSDLFKDSVNIYPPGAVDDFTSKCISCGICADVCRQLGYNAITFTSLKDGLSSALPVVKDMRDNPCTLCMECTKVCPTGALIEIPKDKVRMGIALIDFSICLGWNGDVCLSCSKACPLGARVFEFYNSEWGNQPYINENCVGCGYCVKFCPVGGSAIKVVDIKTYKSGRDKYLAEFKKLLSISSEERYEIVYGENLPKILERGKEFEREYQ
;
A
#
# COMPACT_ATOMS: atom_id res chain seq x y z
N MET A 1 80.22 0.87 -3.98
CA MET A 1 79.49 2.16 -3.81
C MET A 1 78.28 1.93 -2.94
N ASN A 2 78.14 2.71 -1.87
CA ASN A 2 77.29 2.40 -0.72
C ASN A 2 75.86 2.97 -0.84
N ARG A 3 74.88 2.22 -0.32
CA ARG A 3 73.40 2.38 -0.43
C ARG A 3 72.83 3.73 0.06
N ARG A 4 73.68 4.62 0.59
CA ARG A 4 73.31 5.93 1.18
C ARG A 4 73.36 7.11 0.19
N ASN A 5 74.00 6.96 -0.98
CA ASN A 5 74.06 8.04 -1.98
C ASN A 5 72.99 7.93 -3.09
N PHE A 6 72.26 6.82 -3.18
CA PHE A 6 71.15 6.67 -4.13
C PHE A 6 69.86 7.37 -3.64
N LEU A 7 69.67 7.42 -2.32
CA LEU A 7 68.49 8.05 -1.69
C LEU A 7 68.50 9.58 -1.71
N LYS A 8 69.65 10.24 -1.93
CA LYS A 8 69.70 11.71 -2.00
C LYS A 8 69.38 12.28 -3.38
N ILE A 9 69.38 11.45 -4.43
CA ILE A 9 69.10 11.87 -5.81
C ILE A 9 67.59 11.82 -6.12
N LEU A 10 66.81 11.03 -5.37
CA LEU A 10 65.35 10.93 -5.53
C LEU A 10 64.57 12.06 -4.84
N PHE A 11 65.16 12.80 -3.90
CA PHE A 11 64.46 13.86 -3.16
C PHE A 11 64.59 15.26 -3.77
N SER A 12 65.34 15.43 -4.85
CA SER A 12 65.59 16.74 -5.48
C SER A 12 65.08 16.85 -6.93
N ALA A 13 64.34 15.86 -7.43
CA ALA A 13 63.73 15.92 -8.75
C ALA A 13 62.20 15.73 -8.65
N LEU A 14 61.49 16.84 -8.84
CA LEU A 14 60.09 16.94 -9.30
C LEU A 14 59.01 16.72 -8.20
N GLY A 15 58.49 17.72 -7.48
CA GLY A 15 58.46 19.14 -7.81
C GLY A 15 57.62 19.40 -9.06
N ILE A 16 56.32 19.61 -8.89
CA ILE A 16 55.32 20.00 -9.90
C ILE A 16 54.61 18.81 -10.58
N PHE A 17 53.57 18.28 -9.92
CA PHE A 17 52.37 17.82 -10.62
C PHE A 17 51.15 18.49 -9.98
N SER A 18 50.49 19.26 -10.83
CA SER A 18 49.33 20.10 -10.63
C SER A 18 48.16 19.39 -9.93
N LEU A 19 47.52 20.16 -9.05
CA LEU A 19 46.16 19.92 -8.56
C LEU A 19 45.24 19.48 -9.71
N SER A 20 44.84 18.21 -9.72
CA SER A 20 43.69 17.74 -10.49
C SER A 20 43.00 16.61 -9.72
N GLY A 21 41.98 17.02 -8.97
CA GLY A 21 40.79 16.20 -8.69
C GLY A 21 40.99 14.89 -7.95
N LEU A 22 41.29 14.95 -6.64
CA LEU A 22 40.79 13.92 -5.73
C LEU A 22 39.27 14.16 -5.56
N TRP A 23 38.48 13.67 -6.52
CA TRP A 23 37.04 13.50 -6.33
C TRP A 23 36.85 12.32 -5.38
N ILE A 24 36.98 12.58 -4.07
CA ILE A 24 36.38 11.74 -3.06
C ILE A 24 34.88 11.90 -3.26
N SER A 25 34.27 10.94 -3.98
CA SER A 25 32.83 10.76 -4.01
C SER A 25 32.37 10.42 -2.60
N THR A 26 32.14 11.44 -1.77
CA THR A 26 31.20 11.32 -0.67
C THR A 26 29.85 11.05 -1.34
N ARG A 27 29.48 9.78 -1.45
CA ARG A 27 28.06 9.42 -1.56
C ARG A 27 27.43 9.95 -0.29
N VAL A 28 26.93 11.18 -0.36
CA VAL A 28 25.85 11.65 0.49
C VAL A 28 24.72 10.68 0.19
N GLY A 29 24.65 9.60 0.97
CA GLY A 29 23.45 8.80 1.02
C GLY A 29 22.38 9.74 1.52
N ASP A 30 21.49 10.15 0.62
CA ASP A 30 20.25 10.81 0.99
C ASP A 30 19.56 9.92 2.02
N LYS A 31 19.65 10.31 3.30
CA LYS A 31 18.75 9.82 4.33
C LYS A 31 17.38 10.32 3.91
N LYS A 32 16.64 9.51 3.13
CA LYS A 32 15.20 9.65 2.98
C LYS A 32 14.63 9.71 4.39
N ARG A 33 14.28 10.90 4.85
CA ARG A 33 13.50 11.09 6.08
C ARG A 33 12.10 10.59 5.74
N ASN A 34 11.84 9.32 6.03
CA ASN A 34 10.51 8.71 5.91
C ASN A 34 9.57 9.39 6.92
N TYR A 35 8.91 10.47 6.52
CA TYR A 35 7.73 10.94 7.22
C TYR A 35 6.56 10.06 6.76
N GLN A 36 6.28 9.01 7.52
CA GLN A 36 5.21 8.09 7.21
C GLN A 36 3.92 8.61 7.84
N PHE A 37 3.03 9.13 7.00
CA PHE A 37 1.69 9.51 7.43
C PHE A 37 1.01 8.36 8.17
N PRO A 38 0.13 8.63 9.15
CA PRO A 38 -0.64 7.59 9.79
C PRO A 38 -1.41 6.77 8.75
N ASP A 39 -1.44 5.46 8.97
CA ASP A 39 -2.21 4.55 8.12
C ASP A 39 -3.69 4.95 8.13
N PRO A 40 -4.40 4.96 6.98
CA PRO A 40 -5.81 5.34 6.94
C PRO A 40 -6.64 4.48 7.89
N LEU A 41 -7.58 5.10 8.60
CA LEU A 41 -8.42 4.44 9.60
C LEU A 41 -7.65 3.72 10.74
N SER A 42 -6.43 4.16 11.08
CA SER A 42 -5.61 3.52 12.12
C SER A 42 -6.29 3.41 13.48
N ASP A 43 -7.15 4.37 13.82
CA ASP A 43 -7.87 4.39 15.11
C ASP A 43 -9.01 3.38 15.19
N LEU A 44 -9.59 3.02 14.03
CA LEU A 44 -10.64 2.01 13.92
C LEU A 44 -10.06 0.61 13.69
N PHE A 45 -8.96 0.52 12.95
CA PHE A 45 -8.33 -0.71 12.51
C PHE A 45 -6.81 -0.60 12.70
N LYS A 46 -6.33 -0.83 13.94
CA LYS A 46 -4.90 -0.72 14.28
C LYS A 46 -4.04 -1.77 13.60
N ASP A 47 -4.56 -2.99 13.48
CA ASP A 47 -3.79 -4.13 12.97
C ASP A 47 -4.13 -4.36 11.49
N SER A 48 -3.14 -4.24 10.61
CA SER A 48 -3.23 -4.79 9.26
C SER A 48 -3.02 -6.30 9.34
N VAL A 49 -4.13 -7.02 9.38
CA VAL A 49 -4.11 -8.48 9.36
C VAL A 49 -3.69 -8.97 7.98
N ASN A 50 -3.03 -10.12 7.96
CA ASN A 50 -2.56 -10.77 6.75
C ASN A 50 -3.71 -11.02 5.77
N ILE A 51 -3.65 -10.34 4.63
CA ILE A 51 -4.55 -10.60 3.51
C ILE A 51 -4.01 -11.80 2.76
N TYR A 52 -4.73 -12.92 2.78
CA TYR A 52 -4.31 -14.13 2.06
C TYR A 52 -4.61 -14.02 0.55
N PRO A 53 -3.89 -14.77 -0.31
CA PRO A 53 -4.15 -14.83 -1.74
C PRO A 53 -5.61 -15.21 -2.07
N PRO A 54 -6.09 -14.88 -3.29
CA PRO A 54 -7.45 -15.23 -3.68
C PRO A 54 -7.65 -16.76 -3.63
N GLY A 55 -8.86 -17.18 -3.25
CA GLY A 55 -9.20 -18.59 -3.11
C GLY A 55 -8.72 -19.25 -1.82
N ALA A 56 -8.15 -18.49 -0.87
CA ALA A 56 -7.84 -19.02 0.46
C ALA A 56 -9.10 -19.55 1.17
N VAL A 57 -9.01 -20.77 1.67
CA VAL A 57 -10.07 -21.41 2.48
C VAL A 57 -10.02 -20.94 3.93
N ASP A 58 -11.10 -21.16 4.70
CA ASP A 58 -11.21 -20.68 6.08
C ASP A 58 -10.09 -21.24 7.00
N ASP A 59 -9.65 -22.47 6.76
CA ASP A 59 -8.54 -23.14 7.46
C ASP A 59 -7.20 -23.03 6.71
N PHE A 60 -7.01 -21.96 5.94
CA PHE A 60 -5.82 -21.73 5.12
C PHE A 60 -4.49 -21.95 5.87
N THR A 61 -4.38 -21.45 7.10
CA THR A 61 -3.15 -21.48 7.88
C THR A 61 -2.73 -22.89 8.29
N SER A 62 -3.67 -23.84 8.41
CA SER A 62 -3.38 -25.24 8.73
C SER A 62 -3.07 -26.08 7.48
N LYS A 63 -3.62 -25.70 6.32
CA LYS A 63 -3.41 -26.40 5.04
C LYS A 63 -2.20 -25.89 4.26
N CYS A 64 -1.78 -24.65 4.48
CA CYS A 64 -0.64 -24.08 3.78
C CYS A 64 0.67 -24.67 4.32
N ILE A 65 1.41 -25.37 3.45
CA ILE A 65 2.74 -25.93 3.76
C ILE A 65 3.89 -25.00 3.38
N SER A 66 3.61 -23.72 3.10
CA SER A 66 4.62 -22.69 2.77
C SER A 66 5.54 -23.05 1.59
N CYS A 67 5.03 -23.77 0.59
CA CYS A 67 5.84 -24.30 -0.53
C CYS A 67 6.35 -23.26 -1.55
N GLY A 68 5.91 -22.00 -1.52
CA GLY A 68 6.41 -20.97 -2.46
C GLY A 68 5.69 -20.88 -3.81
N ILE A 69 5.08 -21.97 -4.30
CA ILE A 69 4.63 -22.10 -5.69
C ILE A 69 3.64 -21.00 -6.11
N CYS A 70 2.71 -20.62 -5.22
CA CYS A 70 1.75 -19.53 -5.48
C CYS A 70 2.41 -18.17 -5.70
N ALA A 71 3.48 -17.87 -4.96
CA ALA A 71 4.23 -16.63 -5.13
C ALA A 71 5.11 -16.67 -6.38
N ASP A 72 5.70 -17.83 -6.68
CA ASP A 72 6.52 -18.01 -7.88
C ASP A 72 5.72 -17.82 -9.16
N VAL A 73 4.52 -18.41 -9.27
CA VAL A 73 3.66 -18.18 -10.45
C VAL A 73 3.24 -16.71 -10.54
N CYS A 74 2.95 -16.06 -9.41
CA CYS A 74 2.59 -14.64 -9.36
C CYS A 74 3.72 -13.73 -9.86
N ARG A 75 4.97 -14.06 -9.51
CA ARG A 75 6.19 -13.38 -9.97
C ARG A 75 6.49 -13.64 -11.44
N GLN A 76 6.35 -14.88 -11.91
CA GLN A 76 6.57 -15.24 -13.32
C GLN A 76 5.59 -14.52 -14.26
N LEU A 77 4.36 -14.30 -13.82
CA LEU A 77 3.36 -13.50 -14.55
C LEU A 77 3.58 -11.98 -14.44
N GLY A 78 4.59 -11.54 -13.69
CA GLY A 78 4.94 -10.13 -13.53
C GLY A 78 4.07 -9.35 -12.54
N TYR A 79 3.21 -10.01 -11.76
CA TYR A 79 2.31 -9.34 -10.83
C TYR A 79 2.93 -9.05 -9.47
N ASN A 80 3.79 -9.95 -8.96
CA ASN A 80 4.50 -9.80 -7.68
C ASN A 80 3.60 -9.47 -6.46
N ALA A 81 2.32 -9.83 -6.53
CA ALA A 81 1.33 -9.46 -5.50
C ALA A 81 1.43 -10.33 -4.24
N ILE A 82 1.97 -11.55 -4.35
CA ILE A 82 2.10 -12.49 -3.24
C ILE A 82 3.53 -12.42 -2.70
N THR A 83 3.64 -12.01 -1.45
CA THR A 83 4.86 -12.07 -0.63
C THR A 83 4.67 -13.03 0.54
N PHE A 84 5.67 -13.20 1.39
CA PHE A 84 5.59 -14.06 2.57
C PHE A 84 5.63 -13.26 3.85
N THR A 85 4.90 -13.72 4.87
CA THR A 85 5.09 -13.23 6.24
C THR A 85 6.48 -13.58 6.75
N SER A 86 6.97 -12.73 7.63
CA SER A 86 8.22 -12.86 8.35
C SER A 86 7.96 -12.97 9.85
N LEU A 87 9.00 -13.28 10.63
CA LEU A 87 8.91 -13.29 12.10
C LEU A 87 8.43 -11.95 12.69
N LYS A 88 8.65 -10.84 11.99
CA LYS A 88 8.18 -9.51 12.40
C LYS A 88 6.66 -9.37 12.35
N ASP A 89 5.98 -10.26 11.62
CA ASP A 89 4.53 -10.28 11.47
C ASP A 89 3.84 -11.16 12.53
N GLY A 90 4.57 -11.59 13.57
CA GLY A 90 4.03 -12.37 14.68
C GLY A 90 3.65 -13.81 14.33
N LEU A 91 4.05 -14.30 13.15
CA LEU A 91 3.74 -15.64 12.66
C LEU A 91 4.96 -16.56 12.74
N SER A 92 4.72 -17.78 13.23
CA SER A 92 5.72 -18.84 13.35
C SER A 92 6.07 -19.52 12.02
N SER A 93 5.28 -19.29 10.97
CA SER A 93 5.52 -19.81 9.63
C SER A 93 5.40 -18.72 8.57
N ALA A 94 6.18 -18.86 7.49
CA ALA A 94 6.11 -17.99 6.32
C ALA A 94 4.84 -18.31 5.52
N LEU A 95 3.77 -17.57 5.75
CA LEU A 95 2.52 -17.68 5.02
C LEU A 95 2.50 -16.73 3.83
N PRO A 96 1.96 -17.15 2.66
CA PRO A 96 1.81 -16.24 1.54
C PRO A 96 0.69 -15.23 1.82
N VAL A 97 0.94 -13.97 1.48
CA VAL A 97 0.10 -12.81 1.79
C VAL A 97 0.20 -11.74 0.69
N VAL A 98 -0.80 -10.87 0.61
CA VAL A 98 -0.83 -9.69 -0.26
C VAL A 98 -0.74 -8.45 0.62
N LYS A 99 0.47 -7.92 0.82
CA LYS A 99 0.73 -6.80 1.75
C LYS A 99 0.92 -5.46 1.06
N ASP A 100 1.77 -5.42 0.03
CA ASP A 100 2.20 -4.17 -0.60
C ASP A 100 1.20 -3.71 -1.69
N MET A 101 -0.07 -3.58 -1.33
CA MET A 101 -1.16 -3.31 -2.30
C MET A 101 -1.03 -1.96 -3.03
N ARG A 102 -0.23 -1.03 -2.49
CA ARG A 102 0.11 0.22 -3.18
C ARG A 102 0.92 -0.05 -4.45
N ASP A 103 1.88 -0.97 -4.36
CA ASP A 103 2.81 -1.27 -5.45
C ASP A 103 2.35 -2.48 -6.27
N ASN A 104 1.97 -3.55 -5.58
CA ASN A 104 1.65 -4.87 -6.13
C ASN A 104 0.27 -5.37 -5.65
N PRO A 105 -0.86 -4.75 -6.06
CA PRO A 105 -2.18 -5.27 -5.77
C PRO A 105 -2.42 -6.61 -6.50
N CYS A 106 -3.33 -7.43 -5.97
CA CYS A 106 -3.70 -8.69 -6.60
C CYS A 106 -4.52 -8.46 -7.87
N THR A 107 -4.06 -9.00 -9.00
CA THR A 107 -4.72 -8.88 -10.32
C THR A 107 -5.98 -9.73 -10.49
N LEU A 108 -6.30 -10.59 -9.50
CA LEU A 108 -7.36 -11.59 -9.58
C LEU A 108 -7.25 -12.46 -10.87
N CYS A 109 -6.02 -12.78 -11.28
CA CYS A 109 -5.76 -13.69 -12.41
C CYS A 109 -6.09 -15.16 -12.08
N MET A 110 -6.11 -15.51 -10.79
CA MET A 110 -6.42 -16.84 -10.25
C MET A 110 -5.41 -17.95 -10.61
N GLU A 111 -4.24 -17.62 -11.18
CA GLU A 111 -3.24 -18.65 -11.51
C GLU A 111 -2.62 -19.31 -10.25
N CYS A 112 -2.56 -18.58 -9.13
CA CYS A 112 -2.08 -19.14 -7.86
C CYS A 112 -2.97 -20.25 -7.29
N THR A 113 -4.27 -20.26 -7.60
CA THR A 113 -5.21 -21.26 -7.09
C THR A 113 -5.10 -22.59 -7.82
N LYS A 114 -4.66 -22.58 -9.08
CA LYS A 114 -4.48 -23.77 -9.93
C LYS A 114 -3.26 -24.62 -9.55
N VAL A 115 -2.27 -23.99 -8.90
CA VAL A 115 -0.98 -24.60 -8.59
C VAL A 115 -0.83 -25.00 -7.12
N CYS A 116 -1.87 -24.83 -6.30
CA CYS A 116 -1.79 -25.13 -4.87
C CYS A 116 -1.91 -26.65 -4.62
N PRO A 117 -0.85 -27.33 -4.15
CA PRO A 117 -0.87 -28.78 -4.02
C PRO A 117 -1.71 -29.30 -2.85
N THR A 118 -1.97 -28.47 -1.84
CA THR A 118 -2.69 -28.87 -0.62
C THR A 118 -4.16 -28.47 -0.60
N GLY A 119 -4.62 -27.74 -1.61
CA GLY A 119 -5.96 -27.16 -1.61
C GLY A 119 -6.16 -26.04 -0.58
N ALA A 120 -5.07 -25.44 -0.07
CA ALA A 120 -5.15 -24.23 0.75
C ALA A 120 -5.70 -23.04 -0.05
N LEU A 121 -5.41 -23.00 -1.35
CA LEU A 121 -6.03 -22.09 -2.31
C LEU A 121 -6.88 -22.92 -3.28
N ILE A 122 -8.13 -22.52 -3.50
CA ILE A 122 -9.08 -23.20 -4.39
C ILE A 122 -9.55 -22.29 -5.52
N GLU A 123 -9.84 -22.89 -6.67
CA GLU A 123 -10.46 -22.17 -7.79
C GLU A 123 -11.91 -21.81 -7.46
N ILE A 124 -12.21 -20.51 -7.49
CA ILE A 124 -13.54 -19.95 -7.28
C ILE A 124 -13.77 -18.79 -8.25
N PRO A 125 -15.03 -18.47 -8.60
CA PRO A 125 -15.33 -17.27 -9.38
C PRO A 125 -14.79 -15.99 -8.73
N LYS A 126 -14.31 -15.04 -9.54
CA LYS A 126 -13.65 -13.81 -9.04
C LYS A 126 -14.54 -12.99 -8.11
N ASP A 127 -15.84 -12.96 -8.34
CA ASP A 127 -16.85 -12.27 -7.52
C ASP A 127 -17.13 -12.99 -6.18
N LYS A 128 -16.71 -14.25 -6.04
CA LYS A 128 -16.81 -15.05 -4.82
C LYS A 128 -15.54 -15.02 -3.98
N VAL A 129 -14.45 -14.45 -4.49
CA VAL A 129 -13.21 -14.25 -3.73
C VAL A 129 -13.49 -13.37 -2.50
N ARG A 130 -12.89 -13.71 -1.35
CA ARG A 130 -13.01 -12.95 -0.09
C ARG A 130 -11.65 -12.87 0.60
N MET A 131 -10.71 -12.13 0.01
CA MET A 131 -9.39 -11.91 0.62
C MET A 131 -9.46 -10.90 1.78
N GLY A 132 -10.34 -9.92 1.64
CA GLY A 132 -10.55 -8.83 2.59
C GLY A 132 -11.56 -7.83 2.05
N ILE A 133 -11.63 -6.65 2.66
CA ILE A 133 -12.50 -5.55 2.24
C ILE A 133 -11.75 -4.24 2.30
N ALA A 134 -11.94 -3.41 1.27
CA ALA A 134 -11.40 -2.06 1.20
C ALA A 134 -12.33 -1.08 1.90
N LEU A 135 -11.76 -0.21 2.72
CA LEU A 135 -12.45 0.81 3.49
C LEU A 135 -11.86 2.18 3.15
N ILE A 136 -12.71 3.21 3.12
CA ILE A 136 -12.31 4.57 2.77
C ILE A 136 -12.13 5.36 4.06
N ASP A 137 -10.99 6.03 4.21
CA ASP A 137 -10.81 7.08 5.20
C ASP A 137 -11.41 8.38 4.67
N PHE A 138 -12.59 8.71 5.19
CA PHE A 138 -13.36 9.87 4.77
C PHE A 138 -12.64 11.19 5.07
N SER A 139 -11.71 11.20 6.05
CA SER A 139 -10.97 12.41 6.44
C SER A 139 -9.90 12.83 5.44
N ILE A 140 -9.47 11.92 4.57
CA ILE A 140 -8.41 12.18 3.57
C ILE A 140 -8.82 11.80 2.14
N CYS A 141 -10.00 11.23 1.94
CA CYS A 141 -10.52 10.91 0.62
C CYS A 141 -10.92 12.18 -0.13
N LEU A 142 -10.33 12.42 -1.31
CA LEU A 142 -10.64 13.58 -2.15
C LEU A 142 -12.14 13.68 -2.49
N GLY A 143 -12.80 12.55 -2.79
CA GLY A 143 -14.25 12.51 -3.07
C GLY A 143 -15.14 12.92 -1.90
N TRP A 144 -14.63 12.84 -0.67
CA TRP A 144 -15.34 13.31 0.53
C TRP A 144 -15.00 14.75 0.90
N ASN A 145 -13.88 15.27 0.38
CA ASN A 145 -13.29 16.55 0.75
C ASN A 145 -13.29 17.59 -0.39
N GLY A 146 -14.34 17.55 -1.23
CA GLY A 146 -14.65 18.62 -2.18
C GLY A 146 -14.10 18.47 -3.60
N ASP A 147 -13.54 17.30 -3.94
CA ASP A 147 -13.03 17.03 -5.29
C ASP A 147 -13.81 15.90 -5.99
N VAL A 148 -13.87 15.92 -7.32
CA VAL A 148 -14.54 14.88 -8.12
C VAL A 148 -13.54 13.74 -8.38
N CYS A 149 -13.45 12.81 -7.44
CA CYS A 149 -12.52 11.68 -7.52
C CYS A 149 -13.24 10.36 -7.85
N LEU A 150 -12.81 9.69 -8.91
CA LEU A 150 -13.32 8.39 -9.37
C LEU A 150 -12.22 7.34 -9.56
N SER A 151 -11.00 7.60 -9.07
CA SER A 151 -9.83 6.76 -9.37
C SER A 151 -10.01 5.32 -8.88
N CYS A 152 -10.53 5.14 -7.66
CA CYS A 152 -10.73 3.81 -7.08
C CYS A 152 -11.82 3.00 -7.79
N SER A 153 -12.93 3.63 -8.19
CA SER A 153 -14.03 2.96 -8.89
C SER A 153 -13.67 2.60 -10.32
N LYS A 154 -12.95 3.49 -11.03
CA LYS A 154 -12.44 3.22 -12.38
C LYS A 154 -11.39 2.12 -12.39
N ALA A 155 -10.57 2.02 -11.35
CA ALA A 155 -9.55 0.98 -11.22
C ALA A 155 -10.12 -0.38 -10.77
N CYS A 156 -11.34 -0.44 -10.24
CA CYS A 156 -11.88 -1.66 -9.66
C CYS A 156 -12.19 -2.71 -10.75
N PRO A 157 -11.61 -3.92 -10.68
CA PRO A 157 -11.90 -4.98 -11.65
C PRO A 157 -13.33 -5.52 -11.57
N LEU A 158 -14.06 -5.24 -10.48
CA LEU A 158 -15.46 -5.60 -10.30
C LEU A 158 -16.43 -4.44 -10.56
N GLY A 159 -15.90 -3.25 -10.86
CA GLY A 159 -16.65 -2.06 -11.27
C GLY A 159 -17.77 -1.66 -10.32
N ALA A 160 -18.92 -1.30 -10.90
CA ALA A 160 -20.08 -0.72 -10.19
C ALA A 160 -20.72 -1.65 -9.15
N ARG A 161 -20.42 -2.96 -9.13
CA ARG A 161 -20.97 -3.87 -8.10
C ARG A 161 -20.43 -3.57 -6.71
N VAL A 162 -19.24 -2.99 -6.63
CA VAL A 162 -18.50 -2.73 -5.38
C VAL A 162 -18.69 -1.30 -4.90
N PHE A 163 -19.01 -0.37 -5.79
CA PHE A 163 -19.04 1.05 -5.51
C PHE A 163 -20.47 1.59 -5.49
N GLU A 164 -20.79 2.28 -4.41
CA GLU A 164 -21.98 3.11 -4.28
C GLU A 164 -21.54 4.58 -4.24
N PHE A 165 -22.33 5.46 -4.86
CA PHE A 165 -22.05 6.89 -4.90
C PHE A 165 -23.20 7.67 -4.29
N TYR A 166 -22.86 8.48 -3.30
CA TYR A 166 -23.78 9.43 -2.67
C TYR A 166 -23.46 10.80 -3.27
N ASN A 167 -24.41 11.35 -4.02
CA ASN A 167 -24.23 12.65 -4.65
C ASN A 167 -24.76 13.72 -3.71
N SER A 168 -23.96 14.75 -3.49
CA SER A 168 -24.42 15.99 -2.88
C SER A 168 -23.84 17.19 -3.64
N GLU A 169 -24.12 18.40 -3.17
CA GLU A 169 -23.49 19.62 -3.65
C GLU A 169 -21.95 19.60 -3.55
N TRP A 170 -21.39 18.68 -2.75
CA TRP A 170 -19.95 18.47 -2.55
C TRP A 170 -19.33 17.47 -3.53
N GLY A 171 -20.07 17.05 -4.56
CA GLY A 171 -19.62 16.09 -5.56
C GLY A 171 -20.01 14.65 -5.25
N ASN A 172 -19.30 13.72 -5.86
CA ASN A 172 -19.57 12.28 -5.77
C ASN A 172 -18.82 11.66 -4.57
N GLN A 173 -19.54 11.20 -3.57
CA GLN A 173 -18.97 10.54 -2.40
C GLN A 173 -18.96 9.02 -2.58
N PRO A 174 -17.79 8.40 -2.77
CA PRO A 174 -17.71 6.95 -2.92
C PRO A 174 -17.90 6.22 -1.59
N TYR A 175 -18.59 5.09 -1.64
CA TYR A 175 -18.64 4.07 -0.61
C TYR A 175 -18.31 2.70 -1.24
N ILE A 176 -17.52 1.89 -0.54
CA ILE A 176 -17.17 0.53 -0.95
C ILE A 176 -18.02 -0.45 -0.13
N ASN A 177 -18.85 -1.23 -0.81
CA ASN A 177 -19.76 -2.18 -0.16
C ASN A 177 -19.13 -3.58 0.04
N GLU A 178 -19.89 -4.48 0.66
CA GLU A 178 -19.45 -5.84 1.02
C GLU A 178 -19.26 -6.79 -0.18
N ASN A 179 -19.52 -6.34 -1.41
CA ASN A 179 -19.12 -7.10 -2.62
C ASN A 179 -17.62 -6.95 -2.93
N CYS A 180 -16.91 -6.08 -2.21
CA CYS A 180 -15.46 -5.95 -2.32
C CYS A 180 -14.77 -7.28 -1.98
N VAL A 181 -13.74 -7.63 -2.77
CA VAL A 181 -13.00 -8.88 -2.61
C VAL A 181 -11.60 -8.70 -2.02
N GLY A 182 -11.20 -7.45 -1.74
CA GLY A 182 -9.92 -7.14 -1.07
C GLY A 182 -8.68 -7.16 -1.96
N CYS A 183 -8.83 -6.98 -3.29
CA CYS A 183 -7.71 -7.09 -4.24
C CYS A 183 -6.67 -5.95 -4.17
N GLY A 184 -7.00 -4.80 -3.59
CA GLY A 184 -6.06 -3.70 -3.40
C GLY A 184 -5.89 -2.71 -4.56
N TYR A 185 -6.53 -2.92 -5.73
CA TYR A 185 -6.42 -1.96 -6.85
C TYR A 185 -6.77 -0.52 -6.46
N CYS A 186 -7.80 -0.34 -5.64
CA CYS A 186 -8.21 0.97 -5.16
C CYS A 186 -7.11 1.67 -4.32
N VAL A 187 -6.28 0.91 -3.60
CA VAL A 187 -5.14 1.42 -2.83
C VAL A 187 -4.06 1.96 -3.78
N LYS A 188 -3.66 1.17 -4.78
CA LYS A 188 -2.67 1.55 -5.80
C LYS A 188 -3.04 2.83 -6.55
N PHE A 189 -4.29 2.91 -6.99
CA PHE A 189 -4.77 4.01 -7.84
C PHE A 189 -5.30 5.21 -7.03
N CYS A 190 -5.19 5.19 -5.70
CA CYS A 190 -5.56 6.35 -4.90
C CYS A 190 -4.52 7.48 -5.09
N PRO A 191 -4.94 8.67 -5.54
CA PRO A 191 -4.00 9.78 -5.79
C PRO A 191 -3.46 10.42 -4.51
N VAL A 192 -4.07 10.14 -3.35
CA VAL A 192 -3.62 10.67 -2.05
C VAL A 192 -2.31 10.00 -1.65
N GLY A 193 -1.36 10.79 -1.12
CA GLY A 193 -0.09 10.30 -0.58
C GLY A 193 -0.29 9.20 0.46
N GLY A 194 0.35 8.04 0.23
CA GLY A 194 0.06 6.79 0.93
C GLY A 194 -1.15 6.08 0.32
N SER A 195 -2.35 6.53 0.66
CA SER A 195 -3.67 6.12 0.13
C SER A 195 -4.72 6.71 1.08
N ALA A 196 -5.95 6.92 0.62
CA ALA A 196 -7.11 7.16 1.49
C ALA A 196 -7.90 5.87 1.74
N ILE A 197 -7.38 4.72 1.31
CA ILE A 197 -8.06 3.43 1.32
C ILE A 197 -7.16 2.42 2.00
N LYS A 198 -7.73 1.69 2.96
CA LYS A 198 -7.10 0.57 3.66
C LYS A 198 -7.86 -0.71 3.37
N VAL A 199 -7.14 -1.81 3.13
CA VAL A 199 -7.74 -3.14 3.05
C VAL A 199 -7.51 -3.87 4.36
N VAL A 200 -8.57 -4.45 4.91
CA VAL A 200 -8.52 -5.25 6.13
C VAL A 200 -9.08 -6.65 5.85
N ASP A 201 -8.67 -7.64 6.65
CA ASP A 201 -9.26 -8.96 6.56
C ASP A 201 -10.71 -8.95 7.07
N ILE A 202 -11.47 -9.99 6.73
CA ILE A 202 -12.89 -10.08 7.04
C ILE A 202 -13.16 -10.10 8.55
N LYS A 203 -12.28 -10.70 9.36
CA LYS A 203 -12.42 -10.73 10.83
C LYS A 203 -12.28 -9.33 11.41
N THR A 204 -11.26 -8.58 10.98
CA THR A 204 -11.05 -7.20 11.43
C THR A 204 -12.15 -6.27 10.95
N TYR A 205 -12.64 -6.45 9.73
CA TYR A 205 -13.81 -5.70 9.27
C TYR A 205 -15.00 -5.92 10.19
N LYS A 206 -15.35 -7.18 10.48
CA LYS A 206 -16.51 -7.51 11.33
C LYS A 206 -16.43 -6.88 12.73
N SER A 207 -15.23 -6.71 13.30
CA SER A 207 -15.07 -6.11 14.63
C SER A 207 -15.25 -4.58 14.64
N GLY A 208 -14.89 -3.89 13.56
CA GLY A 208 -14.99 -2.42 13.46
C GLY A 208 -16.15 -1.91 12.58
N ARG A 209 -16.86 -2.81 11.87
CA ARG A 209 -17.87 -2.46 10.87
C ARG A 209 -18.92 -1.49 11.40
N ASP A 210 -19.51 -1.78 12.54
CA ASP A 210 -20.65 -1.01 13.02
C ASP A 210 -20.24 0.43 13.40
N LYS A 211 -19.01 0.61 13.91
CA LYS A 211 -18.43 1.94 14.16
C LYS A 211 -18.15 2.68 12.85
N TYR A 212 -17.55 2.01 11.87
CA TYR A 212 -17.29 2.58 10.54
C TYR A 212 -18.59 3.01 9.84
N LEU A 213 -19.64 2.19 9.92
CA LEU A 213 -20.96 2.52 9.36
C LEU A 213 -21.64 3.67 10.11
N ALA A 214 -21.46 3.78 11.42
CA ALA A 214 -22.00 4.90 12.19
C ALA A 214 -21.33 6.22 11.79
N GLU A 215 -20.01 6.24 11.62
CA GLU A 215 -19.26 7.40 11.14
C GLU A 215 -19.69 7.80 9.73
N PHE A 216 -19.78 6.82 8.82
CA PHE A 216 -20.27 7.03 7.46
C PHE A 216 -21.68 7.65 7.44
N LYS A 217 -22.62 7.11 8.22
CA LYS A 217 -23.98 7.65 8.33
C LYS A 217 -24.00 9.05 8.93
N LYS A 218 -23.15 9.33 9.93
CA LYS A 218 -23.00 10.67 10.50
C LYS A 218 -22.61 11.66 9.40
N LEU A 219 -21.58 11.36 8.61
CA LEU A 219 -21.10 12.22 7.51
C LEU A 219 -22.14 12.45 6.41
N LEU A 220 -23.07 11.51 6.20
CA LEU A 220 -24.21 11.72 5.29
C LEU A 220 -25.29 12.63 5.85
N SER A 221 -25.34 12.82 7.18
CA SER A 221 -26.40 13.54 7.89
C SER A 221 -26.01 14.95 8.38
N ILE A 222 -24.73 15.31 8.34
CA ILE A 222 -24.26 16.64 8.77
C ILE A 222 -24.73 17.74 7.82
N SER A 223 -24.84 18.96 8.34
CA SER A 223 -25.18 20.12 7.50
C SER A 223 -24.02 20.52 6.58
N SER A 224 -24.34 21.31 5.56
CA SER A 224 -23.36 21.86 4.61
C SER A 224 -22.31 22.72 5.31
N GLU A 225 -22.70 23.49 6.32
CA GLU A 225 -21.82 24.33 7.12
C GLU A 225 -20.87 23.48 7.98
N GLU A 226 -21.39 22.49 8.72
CA GLU A 226 -20.56 21.57 9.51
C GLU A 226 -19.58 20.81 8.61
N ARG A 227 -20.03 20.41 7.42
CA ARG A 227 -19.16 19.77 6.43
C ARG A 227 -18.07 20.71 5.92
N TYR A 228 -18.39 21.98 5.67
CA TYR A 228 -17.41 22.99 5.27
C TYR A 228 -16.30 23.14 6.32
N GLU A 229 -16.68 23.22 7.60
CA GLU A 229 -15.74 23.33 8.71
C GLU A 229 -14.82 22.11 8.82
N ILE A 230 -15.37 20.89 8.71
CA ILE A 230 -14.57 19.65 8.72
C ILE A 230 -13.60 19.62 7.52
N VAL A 231 -14.09 19.90 6.32
CA VAL A 231 -13.29 19.81 5.09
C VAL A 231 -12.15 20.83 5.09
N TYR A 232 -12.46 22.10 5.30
CA TYR A 232 -11.46 23.18 5.16
C TYR A 232 -10.68 23.44 6.47
N GLY A 233 -11.28 23.15 7.62
CA GLY A 233 -10.65 23.34 8.92
C GLY A 233 -9.75 22.18 9.35
N GLU A 234 -10.14 20.94 9.05
CA GLU A 234 -9.45 19.75 9.57
C GLU A 234 -8.81 18.86 8.50
N ASN A 235 -9.54 18.56 7.42
CA ASN A 235 -9.16 17.51 6.47
C ASN A 235 -8.20 18.01 5.39
N LEU A 236 -8.50 19.14 4.77
CA LEU A 236 -7.70 19.69 3.67
C LEU A 236 -6.23 19.93 4.07
N PRO A 237 -5.89 20.46 5.26
CA PRO A 237 -4.51 20.55 5.71
C PRO A 237 -3.78 19.19 5.69
N LYS A 238 -4.43 18.12 6.17
CA LYS A 238 -3.86 16.75 6.20
C LYS A 238 -3.67 16.20 4.78
N ILE A 239 -4.60 16.47 3.87
CA ILE A 239 -4.52 16.04 2.47
C ILE A 239 -3.36 16.74 1.75
N LEU A 240 -3.22 18.06 1.94
CA LEU A 240 -2.15 18.85 1.32
C LEU A 240 -0.76 18.44 1.84
N GLU A 241 -0.65 18.11 3.12
CA GLU A 241 0.60 17.59 3.70
C GLU A 241 1.02 16.28 3.02
N ARG A 242 0.06 15.35 2.82
CA ARG A 242 0.28 14.09 2.09
C ARG A 242 0.71 14.29 0.64
N GLY A 243 0.09 15.23 -0.07
CA GLY A 243 0.40 15.53 -1.48
C GLY A 243 1.84 16.01 -1.70
N LYS A 244 2.36 16.85 -0.80
CA LYS A 244 3.74 17.37 -0.85
C LYS A 244 4.82 16.30 -0.73
N GLU A 245 4.50 15.12 -0.21
CA GLU A 245 5.45 13.99 -0.16
C GLU A 245 5.43 13.20 -1.47
N PHE A 246 4.25 12.94 -2.04
CA PHE A 246 4.14 12.21 -3.32
C PHE A 246 4.91 12.93 -4.44
N GLU A 247 4.82 14.26 -4.53
CA GLU A 247 5.61 15.01 -5.51
C GLU A 247 7.13 14.89 -5.29
N ARG A 248 7.59 14.71 -4.05
CA ARG A 248 9.02 14.51 -3.71
C ARG A 248 9.52 13.10 -3.99
N GLU A 249 8.66 12.10 -3.98
CA GLU A 249 9.05 10.71 -4.29
C GLU A 249 9.24 10.44 -5.78
N TYR A 250 8.64 11.28 -6.64
CA TYR A 250 8.65 11.13 -8.11
C TYR A 250 9.49 12.20 -8.84
N GLN A 251 10.12 13.13 -8.11
CA GLN A 251 11.17 14.04 -8.62
C GLN A 251 12.56 13.46 -8.38
#